data_AF-A0A3M7TIG6-F1
#
_entry.id   AF-A0A3M7TIG6-F1
#
_cell.length_a   1.000
_cell.length_b   1.000
_cell.length_c   1.000
_cell.angle_alpha   90.00
_cell.angle_beta   90.00
_cell.angle_gamma   90.00
#
_symmetry.space_group_name_H-M   'P 1'
#
loop_
_entity.id
_entity.type
_entity.pdbx_description
1 polymer ?
#
loop_
_entity_poly.entity_id
_entity_poly.type
_entity_poly.pdbx_seq_one_letter_code
_entity_poly.pdbx_strand_id
1 'polypeptide(L)'
;MCFAQNGVGINTTNPQGVFHVDPLKNNPSSGNITLSQSKDDFIITEKGAVGIGTHLPDASSILDIQSSNKGLLVPRIALTDRLDATTITSPSKGLIIYNTTNDVTKDIREGLAVNTGAPSAPIWEYIQTKEASKYSLENIFTEQAKNSVYFSVTGNSTSNTNNLFDFSVEIPPNSIDAKLIINYNIPGGPADEVVKPSAYVGTIISKSIDGGATYTNVTGGSKIPLKVLPSDLLNIEIINGQIIDTVSNPSNVPLIVHYKFNAYVEQFVSSATPVFYRFNIINEQDSSWGVGAITAQLYLK
;
A
#
# COMPACT_ATOMS: atom_id res chain seq x y z
N MET A 1 -40.50 -25.36 -41.85
CA MET A 1 -39.67 -24.50 -40.98
C MET A 1 -38.40 -24.20 -41.75
N CYS A 2 -38.20 -22.95 -42.17
CA CYS A 2 -36.94 -22.52 -42.77
C CYS A 2 -35.97 -22.22 -41.62
N PHE A 3 -34.93 -23.04 -41.45
CA PHE A 3 -33.86 -22.74 -40.52
C PHE A 3 -32.97 -21.68 -41.19
N ALA A 4 -32.91 -20.46 -40.64
CA ALA A 4 -31.96 -19.45 -41.10
C ALA A 4 -30.55 -19.98 -40.83
N GLN A 5 -29.81 -20.33 -41.88
CA GLN A 5 -28.51 -20.99 -41.77
C GLN A 5 -27.41 -20.13 -41.10
N ASN A 6 -27.66 -18.85 -40.80
CA ASN A 6 -26.68 -17.93 -40.20
C ASN A 6 -27.20 -17.15 -38.97
N GLY A 7 -28.19 -17.69 -38.23
CA GLY A 7 -28.74 -17.02 -37.04
C GLY A 7 -29.89 -16.05 -37.35
N VAL A 8 -30.46 -15.45 -36.31
CA VAL A 8 -31.63 -14.56 -36.40
C VAL A 8 -31.18 -13.10 -36.35
N GLY A 9 -31.37 -12.37 -37.45
CA GLY A 9 -31.14 -10.93 -37.51
C GLY A 9 -32.42 -10.12 -37.28
N ILE A 10 -32.35 -9.08 -36.45
CA ILE A 10 -33.35 -8.01 -36.36
C ILE A 10 -32.70 -6.77 -36.93
N ASN A 11 -33.32 -6.19 -37.97
CA ASN A 11 -32.83 -5.00 -38.68
C ASN A 11 -31.45 -5.14 -39.36
N THR A 12 -30.86 -6.34 -39.37
CA THR A 12 -29.68 -6.69 -40.17
C THR A 12 -29.97 -7.93 -41.00
N THR A 13 -29.51 -7.98 -42.25
CA THR A 13 -29.53 -9.19 -43.08
C THR A 13 -28.23 -10.00 -42.96
N ASN A 14 -27.27 -9.52 -42.18
CA ASN A 14 -25.94 -10.09 -41.99
C ASN A 14 -25.68 -10.36 -40.49
N PRO A 15 -26.47 -11.23 -39.84
CA PRO A 15 -26.21 -11.63 -38.46
C PRO A 15 -24.79 -12.22 -38.31
N GLN A 16 -24.04 -11.78 -37.29
CA GLN A 16 -22.70 -12.30 -36.97
C GLN A 16 -22.71 -13.32 -35.82
N GLY A 17 -23.90 -13.75 -35.40
CA GLY A 17 -24.12 -14.64 -34.28
C GLY A 17 -25.51 -15.26 -34.34
N VAL A 18 -25.87 -16.07 -33.34
CA VAL A 18 -27.15 -16.78 -33.31
C VAL A 18 -28.34 -15.83 -33.18
N PHE A 19 -28.14 -14.66 -32.58
CA PHE A 19 -29.11 -13.58 -32.51
C PHE A 19 -28.39 -12.24 -32.61
N HIS A 20 -28.78 -11.38 -33.56
CA HIS A 20 -28.13 -10.10 -33.83
C HIS A 20 -29.16 -8.99 -34.05
N VAL A 21 -29.12 -7.95 -33.24
CA VAL A 21 -30.00 -6.77 -33.33
C VAL A 21 -29.17 -5.56 -33.71
N ASP A 22 -29.53 -4.92 -34.82
CA ASP A 22 -28.90 -3.71 -35.36
C ASP A 22 -29.94 -2.60 -35.49
N PRO A 23 -30.16 -1.78 -34.44
CA PRO A 23 -31.20 -0.76 -34.46
C PRO A 23 -31.02 0.28 -35.57
N LEU A 24 -29.79 0.67 -35.92
CA LEU A 24 -29.53 1.71 -36.93
C LEU A 24 -29.47 1.18 -38.37
N LYS A 25 -29.55 -0.14 -38.58
CA LYS A 25 -29.46 -0.79 -39.91
C LYS A 25 -28.18 -0.43 -40.64
N ASN A 26 -27.09 -0.23 -39.91
CA ASN A 26 -25.86 0.31 -40.46
C ASN A 26 -24.85 -0.79 -40.84
N ASN A 27 -25.17 -2.05 -40.54
CA ASN A 27 -24.37 -3.19 -40.93
C ASN A 27 -24.41 -3.47 -42.44
N PRO A 28 -23.29 -3.92 -43.04
CA PRO A 28 -23.28 -4.31 -44.44
C PRO A 28 -24.18 -5.53 -44.64
N SER A 29 -24.77 -5.65 -45.83
CA SER A 29 -25.67 -6.76 -46.16
C SER A 29 -25.00 -8.14 -46.21
N SER A 30 -23.66 -8.19 -46.22
CA SER A 30 -22.84 -9.40 -46.12
C SER A 30 -21.41 -9.06 -45.67
N GLY A 31 -20.63 -10.08 -45.29
CA GLY A 31 -19.22 -9.93 -44.92
C GLY A 31 -19.01 -9.43 -43.49
N ASN A 32 -17.81 -8.91 -43.23
CA ASN A 32 -17.43 -8.47 -41.88
C ASN A 32 -18.09 -7.14 -41.51
N ILE A 33 -18.43 -6.99 -40.23
CA ILE A 33 -18.92 -5.76 -39.63
C ILE A 33 -17.73 -5.00 -39.04
N THR A 34 -17.75 -3.66 -39.11
CA THR A 34 -16.72 -2.83 -38.48
C THR A 34 -17.07 -2.53 -37.02
N LEU A 35 -16.06 -2.27 -36.17
CA LEU A 35 -16.29 -1.85 -34.78
C LEU A 35 -17.12 -0.57 -34.65
N SER A 36 -17.15 0.29 -35.68
CA SER A 36 -17.96 1.50 -35.67
C SER A 36 -19.44 1.22 -35.89
N GLN A 37 -19.75 0.21 -36.72
CA GLN A 37 -21.13 -0.21 -36.99
C GLN A 37 -21.69 -0.96 -35.77
N SER A 38 -20.90 -1.84 -35.16
CA SER A 38 -21.40 -2.63 -34.03
C SER A 38 -21.60 -1.85 -32.72
N LYS A 39 -21.40 -0.53 -32.67
CA LYS A 39 -21.52 0.28 -31.43
C LYS A 39 -22.95 0.37 -30.91
N ASP A 40 -23.93 0.21 -31.80
CA ASP A 40 -25.35 0.19 -31.44
C ASP A 40 -25.96 -1.22 -31.41
N ASP A 41 -25.14 -2.25 -31.70
CA ASP A 41 -25.60 -3.62 -31.83
C ASP A 41 -25.73 -4.34 -30.48
N PHE A 42 -26.66 -5.29 -30.45
CA PHE A 42 -26.75 -6.34 -29.44
C PHE A 42 -26.59 -7.70 -30.11
N ILE A 43 -25.69 -8.55 -29.61
CA ILE A 43 -25.43 -9.86 -30.19
C ILE A 43 -25.39 -10.96 -29.14
N ILE A 44 -25.86 -12.14 -29.52
CA ILE A 44 -25.53 -13.42 -28.88
C ILE A 44 -24.74 -14.23 -29.90
N THR A 45 -23.50 -14.57 -29.54
CA THR A 45 -22.58 -15.33 -30.40
C THR A 45 -22.94 -16.82 -30.40
N GLU A 46 -22.37 -17.59 -31.33
CA GLU A 46 -22.50 -19.05 -31.37
C GLU A 46 -21.98 -19.74 -30.11
N LYS A 47 -21.09 -19.09 -29.37
CA LYS A 47 -20.54 -19.58 -28.09
C LYS A 47 -21.41 -19.18 -26.88
N GLY A 48 -22.53 -18.48 -27.11
CA GLY A 48 -23.43 -18.00 -26.06
C GLY A 48 -22.98 -16.71 -25.37
N ALA A 49 -21.85 -16.13 -25.75
CA ALA A 49 -21.40 -14.83 -25.23
C ALA A 49 -22.30 -13.70 -25.76
N VAL A 50 -22.61 -12.75 -24.88
CA VAL A 50 -23.41 -11.56 -25.18
C VAL A 50 -22.48 -10.37 -25.40
N GLY A 51 -22.67 -9.67 -26.52
CA GLY A 51 -22.02 -8.40 -26.81
C GLY A 51 -23.04 -7.27 -26.85
N ILE A 52 -22.70 -6.14 -26.22
CA ILE A 52 -23.45 -4.88 -26.31
C ILE A 52 -22.48 -3.81 -26.79
N GLY A 53 -22.73 -3.24 -27.96
CA GLY A 53 -21.80 -2.29 -28.59
C GLY A 53 -20.55 -2.94 -29.19
N THR A 54 -20.52 -4.28 -29.30
CA THR A 54 -19.48 -5.06 -29.97
C THR A 54 -20.07 -6.33 -30.56
N HIS A 55 -19.63 -6.72 -31.76
CA HIS A 55 -19.96 -8.01 -32.38
C HIS A 55 -18.89 -9.09 -32.10
N LEU A 56 -17.78 -8.71 -31.44
CA LEU A 56 -16.69 -9.60 -31.04
C LEU A 56 -16.44 -9.45 -29.54
N PRO A 57 -17.29 -10.04 -28.67
CA PRO A 57 -17.02 -10.10 -27.24
C PRO A 57 -15.65 -10.72 -26.96
N ASP A 58 -14.93 -10.21 -25.96
CA ASP A 58 -13.67 -10.82 -25.53
C ASP A 58 -13.87 -12.32 -25.20
N ALA A 59 -12.96 -13.17 -25.68
CA ALA A 59 -13.08 -14.62 -25.55
C ALA A 59 -13.10 -15.14 -24.10
N SER A 60 -12.66 -14.32 -23.14
CA SER A 60 -12.70 -14.61 -21.71
C SER A 60 -13.98 -14.13 -21.01
N SER A 61 -14.91 -13.50 -21.74
CA SER A 61 -16.14 -12.91 -21.19
C SER A 61 -17.40 -13.61 -21.67
N ILE A 62 -18.39 -13.76 -20.79
CA ILE A 62 -19.76 -14.16 -21.17
C ILE A 62 -20.63 -12.94 -21.53
N LEU A 63 -20.28 -11.77 -21.04
CA LEU A 63 -20.92 -10.48 -21.33
C LEU A 63 -19.82 -9.43 -21.53
N ASP A 64 -19.76 -8.84 -22.71
CA ASP A 64 -18.89 -7.72 -23.05
C ASP A 64 -19.74 -6.50 -23.42
N ILE A 65 -19.44 -5.35 -22.80
CA ILE A 65 -20.18 -4.10 -23.00
C ILE A 65 -19.16 -3.03 -23.39
N GLN A 66 -19.27 -2.51 -24.61
CA GLN A 66 -18.40 -1.45 -25.10
C GLN A 66 -19.21 -0.16 -25.32
N SER A 67 -18.74 0.94 -24.73
CA SER A 67 -19.28 2.28 -24.96
C SER A 67 -18.19 3.32 -24.74
N SER A 68 -18.18 4.39 -25.54
CA SER A 68 -17.25 5.50 -25.36
C SER A 68 -17.75 6.57 -24.38
N ASN A 69 -19.03 6.54 -24.00
CA ASN A 69 -19.66 7.60 -23.21
C ASN A 69 -20.84 7.14 -22.30
N LYS A 70 -21.03 5.83 -22.11
CA LYS A 70 -22.00 5.24 -21.17
C LYS A 70 -21.29 4.24 -20.25
N GLY A 71 -21.86 4.03 -19.07
CA GLY A 71 -21.39 3.04 -18.10
C GLY A 71 -22.49 2.05 -17.73
N LEU A 72 -22.16 1.10 -16.86
CA LEU A 72 -23.09 0.10 -16.34
C LEU A 72 -23.75 0.60 -15.04
N LEU A 73 -25.07 0.67 -15.03
CA LEU A 73 -25.84 0.75 -13.78
C LEU A 73 -26.19 -0.67 -13.34
N VAL A 74 -25.52 -1.15 -12.30
CA VAL A 74 -25.90 -2.40 -11.62
C VAL A 74 -27.20 -2.20 -10.81
N PRO A 75 -27.91 -3.27 -10.45
CA PRO A 75 -29.13 -3.17 -9.64
C PRO A 75 -28.93 -2.32 -8.38
N ARG A 76 -29.84 -1.36 -8.17
CA ARG A 76 -29.82 -0.44 -7.02
C ARG A 76 -30.76 -0.98 -5.94
N ILE A 77 -30.19 -1.36 -4.81
CA ILE A 77 -30.88 -2.10 -3.76
C ILE A 77 -30.71 -1.36 -2.44
N ALA A 78 -31.79 -1.18 -1.69
CA ALA A 78 -31.73 -0.60 -0.35
C ALA A 78 -31.49 -1.71 0.68
N LEU A 79 -30.23 -1.99 1.02
CA LEU A 79 -29.93 -2.95 2.08
C LEU A 79 -30.40 -2.43 3.44
N THR A 80 -30.75 -3.37 4.32
CA THR A 80 -31.20 -3.08 5.70
C THR A 80 -30.16 -3.42 6.77
N ASP A 81 -29.19 -4.26 6.43
CA ASP A 81 -28.11 -4.73 7.31
C ASP A 81 -26.96 -5.28 6.46
N ARG A 82 -25.73 -5.31 6.99
CA ARG A 82 -24.59 -5.97 6.34
C ARG A 82 -24.85 -7.46 6.07
N LEU A 83 -25.69 -8.09 6.87
CA LEU A 83 -26.07 -9.50 6.74
C LEU A 83 -27.44 -9.68 6.07
N ASP A 84 -27.98 -8.66 5.39
CA ASP A 84 -29.31 -8.71 4.78
C ASP A 84 -29.45 -9.83 3.74
N ALA A 85 -30.26 -10.83 4.11
CA ALA A 85 -30.63 -11.98 3.30
C ALA A 85 -32.10 -11.95 2.84
N THR A 86 -32.81 -10.85 3.11
CA THR A 86 -34.26 -10.75 2.92
C THR A 86 -34.62 -9.86 1.73
N THR A 87 -33.89 -8.76 1.54
CA THR A 87 -34.11 -7.86 0.39
C THR A 87 -33.78 -8.56 -0.93
N ILE A 88 -32.72 -9.37 -0.92
CA ILE A 88 -32.39 -10.31 -1.98
C ILE A 88 -32.37 -11.70 -1.34
N THR A 89 -33.29 -12.58 -1.72
CA THR A 89 -33.36 -13.93 -1.16
C THR A 89 -32.25 -14.81 -1.75
N SER A 90 -31.50 -15.50 -0.88
CA SER A 90 -30.41 -16.41 -1.26
C SER A 90 -29.41 -15.78 -2.27
N PRO A 91 -28.83 -14.60 -1.98
CA PRO A 91 -27.96 -13.92 -2.92
C PRO A 91 -26.70 -14.75 -3.17
N SER A 92 -26.31 -14.92 -4.43
CA SER A 92 -25.11 -15.69 -4.76
C SER A 92 -23.84 -15.01 -4.25
N LYS A 93 -22.82 -15.80 -3.90
CA LYS A 93 -21.48 -15.25 -3.62
C LYS A 93 -20.92 -14.60 -4.88
N GLY A 94 -20.37 -13.41 -4.76
CA GLY A 94 -19.90 -12.58 -5.88
C GLY A 94 -20.99 -11.73 -6.53
N LEU A 95 -22.24 -11.75 -6.05
CA LEU A 95 -23.29 -10.86 -6.55
C LEU A 95 -22.94 -9.39 -6.27
N ILE A 96 -22.97 -8.56 -7.31
CA ILE A 96 -22.65 -7.12 -7.24
C ILE A 96 -23.94 -6.30 -7.33
N ILE A 97 -24.08 -5.32 -6.43
CA ILE A 97 -25.18 -4.36 -6.40
C ILE A 97 -24.66 -2.95 -6.08
N TYR A 98 -25.48 -1.94 -6.33
CA TYR A 98 -25.28 -0.61 -5.74
C TYR A 98 -26.23 -0.46 -4.55
N ASN A 99 -25.69 -0.40 -3.34
CA ASN A 99 -26.50 -0.15 -2.15
C ASN A 99 -26.87 1.33 -2.06
N THR A 100 -28.16 1.63 -1.84
CA THR A 100 -28.67 3.00 -1.73
C THR A 100 -28.89 3.48 -0.30
N THR A 101 -28.70 2.61 0.71
CA THR A 101 -28.91 2.95 2.13
C THR A 101 -27.58 3.28 2.81
N ASN A 102 -27.55 4.31 3.66
CA ASN A 102 -26.41 4.61 4.52
C ASN A 102 -26.80 4.53 5.99
N ASP A 103 -26.32 3.53 6.71
CA ASP A 103 -26.58 3.33 8.13
C ASP A 103 -25.37 2.66 8.81
N VAL A 104 -24.55 3.48 9.46
CA VAL A 104 -23.33 3.03 10.15
C VAL A 104 -23.62 2.13 11.36
N THR A 105 -24.84 2.18 11.92
CA THR A 105 -25.22 1.29 13.04
C THR A 105 -25.48 -0.14 12.57
N LYS A 106 -25.65 -0.31 11.26
CA LYS A 106 -25.90 -1.56 10.54
C LYS A 106 -24.73 -2.01 9.68
N ASP A 107 -23.59 -1.35 9.80
CA ASP A 107 -22.37 -1.59 9.01
C ASP A 107 -22.62 -1.52 7.49
N ILE A 108 -23.52 -0.63 7.05
CA ILE A 108 -23.84 -0.39 5.65
C ILE A 108 -23.64 1.09 5.28
N ARG A 109 -23.22 1.33 4.04
CA ARG A 109 -23.01 2.66 3.47
C ARG A 109 -23.51 2.73 2.04
N GLU A 110 -23.81 3.90 1.53
CA GLU A 110 -24.13 4.02 0.11
C GLU A 110 -22.90 3.65 -0.75
N GLY A 111 -23.08 2.84 -1.80
CA GLY A 111 -22.00 2.49 -2.73
C GLY A 111 -22.07 1.09 -3.34
N LEU A 112 -21.09 0.78 -4.17
CA LEU A 112 -20.96 -0.52 -4.84
C LEU A 112 -20.58 -1.61 -3.83
N ALA A 113 -21.40 -2.66 -3.73
CA ALA A 113 -21.25 -3.75 -2.80
C ALA A 113 -21.22 -5.11 -3.52
N VAL A 114 -20.51 -6.07 -2.93
CA VAL A 114 -20.44 -7.46 -3.36
C VAL A 114 -20.79 -8.37 -2.18
N ASN A 115 -21.54 -9.43 -2.45
CA ASN A 115 -21.75 -10.47 -1.43
C ASN A 115 -20.51 -11.39 -1.36
N THR A 116 -19.79 -11.38 -0.24
CA THR A 116 -18.64 -12.29 0.00
C THR A 116 -19.01 -13.53 0.82
N GLY A 117 -20.20 -13.52 1.42
CA GLY A 117 -20.80 -14.61 2.18
C GLY A 117 -21.44 -15.70 1.32
N ALA A 118 -21.97 -16.73 1.97
CA ALA A 118 -22.71 -17.80 1.32
C ALA A 118 -24.18 -17.39 1.06
N PRO A 119 -24.93 -18.03 0.15
CA PRO A 119 -26.32 -17.67 -0.10
C PRO A 119 -27.24 -17.73 1.14
N SER A 120 -26.97 -18.64 2.08
CA SER A 120 -27.72 -18.74 3.34
C SER A 120 -27.26 -17.76 4.43
N ALA A 121 -26.12 -17.10 4.24
CA ALA A 121 -25.49 -16.17 5.18
C ALA A 121 -24.65 -15.13 4.41
N PRO A 122 -25.30 -14.17 3.74
CA PRO A 122 -24.61 -13.17 2.97
C PRO A 122 -23.81 -12.23 3.86
N ILE A 123 -22.76 -11.67 3.28
CA ILE A 123 -21.97 -10.61 3.89
C ILE A 123 -21.75 -9.58 2.79
N TRP A 124 -22.40 -8.42 2.92
CA TRP A 124 -22.26 -7.33 1.98
C TRP A 124 -21.03 -6.51 2.30
N GLU A 125 -20.06 -6.54 1.38
CA GLU A 125 -18.82 -5.78 1.51
C GLU A 125 -18.68 -4.82 0.34
N TYR A 126 -18.11 -3.66 0.62
CA TYR A 126 -18.12 -2.54 -0.30
C TYR A 126 -16.76 -2.38 -0.97
N ILE A 127 -16.80 -2.18 -2.28
CA ILE A 127 -15.61 -1.85 -3.05
C ILE A 127 -15.23 -0.40 -2.72
N GLN A 128 -14.06 -0.23 -2.10
CA GLN A 128 -13.54 1.09 -1.77
C GLN A 128 -12.89 1.73 -3.00
N THR A 129 -13.25 2.98 -3.29
CA THR A 129 -12.59 3.79 -4.31
C THR A 129 -11.45 4.59 -3.66
N LYS A 130 -10.29 4.63 -4.32
CA LYS A 130 -9.20 5.54 -3.95
C LYS A 130 -9.40 6.87 -4.69
N GLU A 131 -9.26 7.99 -3.99
CA GLU A 131 -9.24 9.31 -4.61
C GLU A 131 -7.80 9.67 -4.99
N ALA A 132 -7.52 9.90 -6.28
CA ALA A 132 -6.16 10.19 -6.77
C ALA A 132 -5.53 11.48 -6.19
N SER A 133 -6.30 12.32 -5.51
CA SER A 133 -5.82 13.53 -4.86
C SER A 133 -5.44 13.31 -3.39
N LYS A 134 -5.81 12.17 -2.80
CA LYS A 134 -5.63 11.88 -1.38
C LYS A 134 -4.62 10.76 -1.20
N TYR A 135 -3.79 10.90 -0.18
CA TYR A 135 -2.93 9.81 0.26
C TYR A 135 -3.77 8.66 0.82
N SER A 136 -3.48 7.45 0.38
CA SER A 136 -3.94 6.20 0.97
C SER A 136 -2.75 5.47 1.59
N LEU A 137 -2.97 4.85 2.75
CA LEU A 137 -1.98 3.96 3.35
C LEU A 137 -1.84 2.73 2.43
N GLU A 138 -0.65 2.51 1.92
CA GLU A 138 -0.35 1.37 1.05
C GLU A 138 0.29 0.23 1.83
N ASN A 139 1.24 0.54 2.72
CA ASN A 139 1.94 -0.50 3.48
C ASN A 139 2.51 0.04 4.82
N ILE A 140 2.76 -0.88 5.75
CA ILE A 140 3.44 -0.64 7.03
C ILE A 140 4.65 -1.56 7.12
N PHE A 141 5.83 -0.98 7.34
CA PHE A 141 7.07 -1.70 7.56
C PHE A 141 7.50 -1.58 9.02
N THR A 142 8.03 -2.65 9.57
CA THR A 142 8.61 -2.66 10.91
C THR A 142 9.92 -3.42 10.90
N GLU A 143 10.95 -2.87 11.52
CA GLU A 143 12.23 -3.56 11.72
C GLU A 143 12.71 -3.32 13.16
N GLN A 144 13.43 -4.28 13.71
CA GLN A 144 14.09 -4.16 15.01
C GLN A 144 15.59 -4.39 14.85
N ALA A 145 16.38 -3.70 15.66
CA ALA A 145 17.81 -3.95 15.74
C ALA A 145 18.09 -5.39 16.18
N LYS A 146 19.10 -6.01 15.56
CA LYS A 146 19.47 -7.41 15.82
C LYS A 146 20.65 -7.55 16.77
N ASN A 147 21.44 -6.49 16.94
CA ASN A 147 22.68 -6.52 17.71
C ASN A 147 22.81 -5.27 18.60
N SER A 148 23.42 -5.45 19.77
CA SER A 148 23.99 -4.33 20.53
C SER A 148 25.18 -3.73 19.79
N VAL A 149 25.27 -2.41 19.80
CA VAL A 149 26.38 -1.67 19.16
C VAL A 149 27.08 -0.82 20.20
N TYR A 150 28.38 -1.06 20.37
CA TYR A 150 29.21 -0.44 21.40
C TYR A 150 30.10 0.64 20.82
N PHE A 151 30.28 1.70 21.59
CA PHE A 151 31.12 2.85 21.27
C PHE A 151 32.09 3.11 22.40
N SER A 152 33.30 3.52 22.03
CA SER A 152 34.31 4.07 22.91
C SER A 152 34.84 5.35 22.27
N VAL A 153 34.72 6.46 23.00
CA VAL A 153 35.20 7.78 22.56
C VAL A 153 36.12 8.34 23.61
N THR A 154 37.22 8.98 23.21
CA THR A 154 38.18 9.57 24.14
C THR A 154 38.66 10.92 23.61
N GLY A 155 38.82 11.90 24.50
CA GLY A 155 39.19 13.26 24.12
C GLY A 155 38.09 14.00 23.37
N ASN A 156 38.43 15.16 22.78
CA ASN A 156 37.51 15.95 21.97
C ASN A 156 37.30 15.30 20.58
N SER A 157 36.54 14.20 20.52
CA SER A 157 36.36 13.38 19.33
C SER A 157 34.95 12.81 19.18
N THR A 158 34.64 12.32 17.97
CA THR A 158 33.37 11.67 17.63
C THR A 158 33.66 10.28 17.07
N SER A 159 32.94 9.28 17.56
CA SER A 159 32.89 7.95 16.93
C SER A 159 31.50 7.73 16.37
N ASN A 160 31.42 7.18 15.15
CA ASN A 160 30.18 6.87 14.46
C ASN A 160 30.16 5.39 14.03
N THR A 161 28.95 4.84 13.95
CA THR A 161 28.70 3.57 13.24
C THR A 161 28.01 3.87 11.93
N ASN A 162 28.27 3.05 10.93
CA ASN A 162 27.61 3.11 9.63
C ASN A 162 26.39 2.17 9.54
N ASN A 163 26.01 1.46 10.61
CA ASN A 163 24.76 0.71 10.67
C ASN A 163 24.38 0.25 12.10
N LEU A 164 23.39 0.88 12.73
CA LEU A 164 22.68 0.29 13.88
C LEU A 164 21.68 -0.78 13.42
N PHE A 165 20.93 -0.45 12.36
CA PHE A 165 20.07 -1.34 11.61
C PHE A 165 19.62 -0.62 10.32
N ASP A 166 19.14 -1.40 9.38
CA ASP A 166 18.66 -0.92 8.09
C ASP A 166 17.31 -1.52 7.76
N PHE A 167 16.54 -0.80 6.94
CA PHE A 167 15.31 -1.33 6.36
C PHE A 167 15.16 -0.78 4.94
N SER A 168 14.42 -1.52 4.11
CA SER A 168 14.20 -1.15 2.72
C SER A 168 12.71 -1.06 2.43
N VAL A 169 12.33 -0.10 1.60
CA VAL A 169 10.95 0.10 1.14
C VAL A 169 10.91 0.07 -0.37
N GLU A 170 10.05 -0.77 -0.92
CA GLU A 170 9.74 -0.75 -2.34
C GLU A 170 8.72 0.36 -2.64
N ILE A 171 9.04 1.21 -3.61
CA ILE A 171 8.16 2.27 -4.11
C ILE A 171 7.58 1.80 -5.45
N PRO A 172 6.24 1.63 -5.54
CA PRO A 172 5.61 1.18 -6.77
C PRO A 172 5.90 2.10 -7.97
N PRO A 173 5.87 1.56 -9.20
CA PRO A 173 6.04 2.36 -10.42
C PRO A 173 5.00 3.48 -10.52
N ASN A 174 5.35 4.55 -11.23
CA ASN A 174 4.51 5.73 -11.45
C ASN A 174 4.10 6.50 -10.17
N SER A 175 4.80 6.29 -9.04
CA SER A 175 4.55 7.01 -7.79
C SER A 175 5.32 8.33 -7.76
N ILE A 176 4.69 9.46 -8.11
CA ILE A 176 5.42 10.74 -8.23
C ILE A 176 5.75 11.36 -6.86
N ASP A 177 4.93 11.08 -5.84
CA ASP A 177 4.98 11.73 -4.52
C ASP A 177 4.78 10.76 -3.35
N ALA A 178 5.38 9.56 -3.43
CA ALA A 178 5.32 8.58 -2.37
C ALA A 178 5.84 9.16 -1.05
N LYS A 179 5.01 9.14 -0.01
CA LYS A 179 5.34 9.68 1.31
C LYS A 179 5.62 8.56 2.29
N LEU A 180 6.77 8.66 2.95
CA LEU A 180 7.12 7.78 4.04
C LEU A 180 7.12 8.57 5.34
N ILE A 181 6.37 8.07 6.32
CA ILE A 181 6.43 8.55 7.70
C ILE A 181 7.11 7.45 8.51
N ILE A 182 8.34 7.71 8.96
CA ILE A 182 9.15 6.76 9.72
C ILE A 182 9.28 7.26 11.14
N ASN A 183 8.78 6.48 12.09
CA ASN A 183 8.99 6.73 13.51
C ASN A 183 10.02 5.72 14.02
N TYR A 184 10.99 6.19 14.80
CA TYR A 184 12.02 5.34 15.35
C TYR A 184 12.19 5.58 16.86
N ASN A 185 12.58 4.52 17.56
CA ASN A 185 13.06 4.57 18.94
C ASN A 185 14.34 3.76 19.03
N ILE A 186 15.37 4.31 19.66
CA ILE A 186 16.67 3.67 19.79
C ILE A 186 17.08 3.82 21.26
N PRO A 187 16.88 2.79 22.09
CA PRO A 187 17.36 2.76 23.45
C PRO A 187 18.87 2.60 23.46
N GLY A 188 19.51 3.26 24.41
CA GLY A 188 20.93 3.12 24.66
C GLY A 188 21.27 3.57 26.07
N GLY A 189 22.49 3.28 26.49
CA GLY A 189 22.93 3.62 27.83
C GLY A 189 24.44 3.52 27.96
N PRO A 190 24.98 4.03 29.06
CA PRO A 190 26.39 3.85 29.38
C PRO A 190 26.73 2.37 29.47
N ALA A 191 27.86 1.97 28.90
CA ALA A 191 28.31 0.58 28.91
C ALA A 191 29.27 0.24 30.06
N ASP A 192 29.63 1.24 30.88
CA ASP A 192 30.45 1.08 32.08
C ASP A 192 29.98 2.06 33.19
N GLU A 193 30.31 1.74 34.43
CA GLU A 193 29.83 2.40 35.65
C GLU A 193 30.69 3.64 36.03
N VAL A 194 31.93 3.71 35.53
CA VAL A 194 32.94 4.71 35.92
C VAL A 194 32.65 6.13 35.37
N VAL A 195 32.98 7.15 36.19
CA VAL A 195 32.96 8.61 35.95
C VAL A 195 32.84 9.00 34.46
N LYS A 196 31.65 9.46 34.08
CA LYS A 196 31.31 9.76 32.68
C LYS A 196 31.62 11.24 32.39
N PRO A 197 32.52 11.57 31.45
CA PRO A 197 32.65 12.94 30.99
C PRO A 197 31.44 13.36 30.16
N SER A 198 31.19 14.66 30.05
CA SER A 198 30.07 15.19 29.26
C SER A 198 30.24 14.82 27.78
N ALA A 199 29.23 14.15 27.24
CA ALA A 199 29.16 13.73 25.86
C ALA A 199 27.75 13.89 25.30
N TYR A 200 27.63 13.79 23.99
CA TYR A 200 26.35 13.66 23.31
C TYR A 200 26.25 12.33 22.62
N VAL A 201 25.03 11.81 22.56
CA VAL A 201 24.69 10.64 21.76
C VAL A 201 23.61 11.06 20.77
N GLY A 202 23.69 10.53 19.56
CA GLY A 202 22.73 10.89 18.52
C GLY A 202 22.61 9.87 17.43
N THR A 203 21.59 10.07 16.61
CA THR A 203 21.25 9.24 15.46
C THR A 203 21.33 10.06 14.18
N ILE A 204 21.80 9.43 13.12
CA ILE A 204 21.81 10.00 11.77
C ILE A 204 21.14 8.97 10.87
N ILE A 205 20.17 9.40 10.08
CA ILE A 205 19.51 8.52 9.13
C ILE A 205 19.98 8.91 7.74
N SER A 206 20.30 7.90 6.94
CA SER A 206 20.73 8.10 5.57
C SER A 206 20.00 7.15 4.65
N LYS A 207 19.79 7.55 3.41
CA LYS A 207 19.13 6.73 2.40
C LYS A 207 19.96 6.59 1.13
N SER A 208 19.76 5.46 0.45
CA SER A 208 20.23 5.19 -0.90
C SER A 208 19.08 4.59 -1.72
N ILE A 209 19.15 4.77 -3.04
CA ILE A 209 18.19 4.23 -4.00
C ILE A 209 18.87 3.06 -4.72
N ASP A 210 18.15 1.94 -4.84
CA ASP A 210 18.53 0.73 -5.58
C ASP A 210 19.94 0.21 -5.24
N GLY A 211 20.28 0.24 -3.95
CA GLY A 211 21.55 -0.22 -3.43
C GLY A 211 22.77 0.60 -3.86
N GLY A 212 22.57 1.83 -4.37
CA GLY A 212 23.65 2.72 -4.75
C GLY A 212 24.67 2.90 -3.62
N ALA A 213 25.96 2.96 -3.96
CA ALA A 213 27.04 3.05 -2.98
C ALA A 213 27.00 4.32 -2.12
N THR A 214 26.33 5.38 -2.60
CA THR A 214 26.24 6.68 -1.92
C THR A 214 24.97 6.76 -1.09
N TYR A 215 25.15 6.96 0.22
CA TYR A 215 24.06 7.29 1.15
C TYR A 215 24.00 8.79 1.39
N THR A 216 22.79 9.35 1.35
CA THR A 216 22.52 10.76 1.63
C THR A 216 21.77 10.90 2.93
N ASN A 217 22.14 11.88 3.76
CA ASN A 217 21.48 12.10 5.03
C ASN A 217 20.04 12.57 4.83
N VAL A 218 19.12 12.04 5.63
CA VAL A 218 17.72 12.44 5.69
C VAL A 218 17.54 13.27 6.96
N THR A 219 16.84 14.40 6.84
CA THR A 219 16.48 15.23 7.99
C THR A 219 15.57 14.44 8.94
N GLY A 220 15.89 14.42 10.23
CA GLY A 220 15.14 13.67 11.25
C GLY A 220 16.00 12.89 12.26
N GLY A 221 17.33 13.02 12.19
CA GLY A 221 18.22 12.60 13.28
C GLY A 221 17.96 13.36 14.58
N SER A 222 18.36 12.78 15.70
CA SER A 222 18.17 13.35 17.04
C SER A 222 19.47 13.28 17.84
N LYS A 223 19.66 14.20 18.78
CA LYS A 223 20.86 14.31 19.64
C LYS A 223 20.43 14.64 21.05
N ILE A 224 20.92 13.89 22.03
CA ILE A 224 20.67 14.14 23.45
C ILE A 224 22.01 14.23 24.22
N PRO A 225 22.09 15.09 25.25
CA PRO A 225 23.24 15.11 26.15
C PRO A 225 23.22 13.86 27.03
N LEU A 226 24.36 13.18 27.13
CA LEU A 226 24.55 12.09 28.08
C LEU A 226 24.65 12.69 29.49
N LYS A 227 23.69 12.37 30.36
CA LYS A 227 23.67 12.90 31.73
C LYS A 227 24.71 12.20 32.60
N VAL A 228 25.57 12.98 33.25
CA VAL A 228 26.49 12.49 34.28
C VAL A 228 25.72 12.38 35.59
N LEU A 229 25.51 11.16 36.09
CA LEU A 229 24.82 10.93 37.36
C LEU A 229 25.83 10.69 38.50
N PRO A 230 25.63 11.27 39.70
CA PRO A 230 26.60 11.20 40.80
C PRO A 230 26.76 9.83 41.48
N SER A 231 25.86 8.88 41.24
CA SER A 231 25.86 7.55 41.89
C SER A 231 25.14 6.48 41.05
N ASP A 232 25.91 5.59 40.43
CA ASP A 232 25.68 4.17 40.12
C ASP A 232 24.25 3.66 39.88
N LEU A 233 23.57 4.19 38.85
CA LEU A 233 22.53 3.44 38.15
C LEU A 233 22.77 3.55 36.63
N LEU A 234 22.83 2.40 35.95
CA LEU A 234 22.83 2.33 34.50
C LEU A 234 21.43 2.72 34.00
N ASN A 235 21.27 3.97 33.54
CA ASN A 235 20.02 4.43 32.98
C ASN A 235 19.98 4.20 31.47
N ILE A 236 18.82 3.76 31.00
CA ILE A 236 18.50 3.68 29.58
C ILE A 236 17.91 5.02 29.15
N GLU A 237 18.50 5.61 28.12
CA GLU A 237 17.98 6.78 27.42
C GLU A 237 17.43 6.32 26.06
N ILE A 238 16.32 6.90 25.64
CA ILE A 238 15.70 6.59 24.35
C ILE A 238 15.92 7.78 23.42
N ILE A 239 16.61 7.54 22.30
CA ILE A 239 16.68 8.48 21.20
C ILE A 239 15.55 8.14 20.24
N ASN A 240 14.57 9.02 20.14
CA ASN A 240 13.45 8.87 19.22
C ASN A 240 13.38 10.05 18.24
N GLY A 241 12.63 9.84 17.17
CA GLY A 241 12.38 10.87 16.18
C GLY A 241 11.39 10.41 15.12
N GLN A 242 11.00 11.37 14.29
CA GLN A 242 10.17 11.16 13.12
C GLN A 242 10.90 11.68 11.89
N ILE A 243 10.80 10.91 10.82
CA ILE A 243 11.30 11.24 9.49
C ILE A 243 10.11 11.29 8.56
N ILE A 244 10.02 12.37 7.79
CA ILE A 244 9.08 12.49 6.69
C ILE A 244 9.90 12.56 5.43
N ASP A 245 9.84 11.52 4.62
CA ASP A 245 10.54 11.45 3.34
C ASP A 245 9.54 11.44 2.19
N THR A 246 9.92 12.06 1.07
CA THR A 246 9.15 12.05 -0.16
C THR A 246 10.04 11.51 -1.27
N VAL A 247 9.56 10.47 -1.94
CA VAL A 247 10.29 9.74 -2.97
C VAL A 247 9.49 9.75 -4.26
N SER A 248 10.18 9.99 -5.38
CA SER A 248 9.57 10.01 -6.71
C SER A 248 10.07 8.80 -7.52
N ASN A 249 9.13 7.99 -7.99
CA ASN A 249 9.32 6.90 -8.95
C ASN A 249 8.52 7.17 -10.24
N PRO A 250 9.05 7.96 -11.19
CA PRO A 250 8.38 8.17 -12.47
C PRO A 250 8.50 6.98 -13.44
N SER A 251 9.22 5.92 -13.06
CA SER A 251 9.49 4.78 -13.93
C SER A 251 8.34 3.76 -13.93
N ASN A 252 8.39 2.82 -14.87
CA ASN A 252 7.47 1.69 -14.98
C ASN A 252 7.93 0.45 -14.22
N VAL A 253 9.01 0.54 -13.44
CA VAL A 253 9.51 -0.54 -12.56
C VAL A 253 9.53 -0.06 -11.10
N PRO A 254 9.41 -0.98 -10.12
CA PRO A 254 9.61 -0.61 -8.73
C PRO A 254 11.03 -0.10 -8.46
N LEU A 255 11.19 0.79 -7.49
CA LEU A 255 12.49 1.18 -6.95
C LEU A 255 12.56 0.78 -5.47
N ILE A 256 13.76 0.50 -4.95
CA ILE A 256 13.98 0.18 -3.55
C ILE A 256 14.73 1.33 -2.87
N VAL A 257 14.14 1.90 -1.83
CA VAL A 257 14.81 2.88 -0.97
C VAL A 257 15.36 2.16 0.23
N HIS A 258 16.68 2.19 0.41
CA HIS A 258 17.38 1.61 1.54
C HIS A 258 17.67 2.70 2.57
N TYR A 259 17.09 2.59 3.76
CA TYR A 259 17.38 3.47 4.88
C TYR A 259 18.35 2.78 5.83
N LYS A 260 19.40 3.51 6.24
CA LYS A 260 20.35 3.12 7.27
C LYS A 260 20.23 4.05 8.47
N PHE A 261 20.04 3.46 9.65
CA PHE A 261 20.05 4.17 10.92
C PHE A 261 21.44 4.07 11.49
N ASN A 262 22.10 5.21 11.62
CA ASN A 262 23.43 5.34 12.19
C ASN A 262 23.32 5.99 13.56
N ALA A 263 24.35 5.78 14.36
CA ALA A 263 24.52 6.49 15.62
C ALA A 263 25.95 7.00 15.78
N TYR A 264 26.08 8.00 16.64
CA TYR A 264 27.36 8.54 17.04
C TYR A 264 27.38 8.89 18.52
N VAL A 265 28.59 8.88 19.06
CA VAL A 265 28.91 9.38 20.39
C VAL A 265 29.97 10.47 20.19
N GLU A 266 29.75 11.63 20.80
CA GLU A 266 30.60 12.82 20.68
C GLU A 266 31.01 13.28 22.07
N GLN A 267 32.31 13.18 22.37
CA GLN A 267 32.89 13.77 23.57
C GLN A 267 33.49 15.11 23.21
N PHE A 268 33.06 16.17 23.90
CA PHE A 268 33.45 17.56 23.58
C PHE A 268 34.39 18.17 24.62
N VAL A 269 34.78 17.38 25.63
CA VAL A 269 35.77 17.76 26.64
C VAL A 269 37.07 17.02 26.38
N SER A 270 38.20 17.73 26.49
CA SER A 270 39.54 17.14 26.40
C SER A 270 39.86 16.35 27.67
N SER A 271 39.30 15.15 27.79
CA SER A 271 39.52 14.23 28.92
C SER A 271 40.17 12.93 28.44
N ALA A 272 41.09 12.40 29.25
CA ALA A 272 41.65 11.07 29.06
C ALA A 272 40.66 9.95 29.47
N THR A 273 39.57 10.30 30.16
CA THR A 273 38.52 9.35 30.53
C THR A 273 37.65 9.05 29.30
N PRO A 274 37.54 7.78 28.90
CA PRO A 274 36.69 7.39 27.78
C PRO A 274 35.20 7.47 28.13
N VAL A 275 34.37 7.68 27.12
CA VAL A 275 32.92 7.45 27.16
C VAL A 275 32.62 6.11 26.52
N PHE A 276 32.06 5.19 27.29
CA PHE A 276 31.52 3.93 26.78
C PHE A 276 30.00 4.02 26.70
N TYR A 277 29.46 3.81 25.51
CA TYR A 277 28.01 3.85 25.29
C TYR A 277 27.58 2.69 24.40
N ARG A 278 26.41 2.14 24.67
CA ARG A 278 25.84 0.99 23.97
C ARG A 278 24.45 1.34 23.48
N PHE A 279 24.22 1.16 22.19
CA PHE A 279 22.89 1.21 21.57
C PHE A 279 22.30 -0.20 21.45
N ASN A 280 20.97 -0.30 21.46
CA ASN A 280 20.21 -1.54 21.35
C ASN A 280 20.65 -2.55 22.40
N ILE A 281 20.30 -2.35 23.67
CA ILE A 281 20.81 -3.14 24.79
C ILE A 281 20.10 -4.51 24.84
N ILE A 282 20.36 -5.34 23.82
CA ILE A 282 19.83 -6.70 23.69
C ILE A 282 20.53 -7.57 24.74
N ASN A 283 19.74 -8.14 25.65
CA ASN A 283 20.18 -9.08 26.66
C ASN A 283 19.21 -10.28 26.66
N GLU A 284 19.74 -11.47 26.39
CA GLU A 284 18.93 -12.71 26.35
C GLU A 284 18.38 -13.12 27.72
N GLN A 285 18.98 -12.62 28.80
CA GLN A 285 18.56 -12.90 30.18
C GLN A 285 17.63 -11.83 30.75
N ASP A 286 17.57 -10.64 30.15
CA ASP A 286 16.77 -9.52 30.63
C ASP A 286 16.24 -8.66 29.47
N SER A 287 14.99 -8.90 29.10
CA SER A 287 14.31 -8.18 28.01
C SER A 287 13.93 -6.74 28.34
N SER A 288 14.16 -6.26 29.57
CA SER A 288 13.81 -4.90 29.98
C SER A 288 14.74 -3.81 29.42
N TRP A 289 15.88 -4.22 28.84
CA TRP A 289 16.94 -3.29 28.42
C TRP A 289 16.71 -2.63 27.03
N GLY A 290 15.68 -3.05 26.31
CA GLY A 290 15.16 -2.35 25.12
C GLY A 290 15.94 -2.60 23.83
N VAL A 291 15.19 -2.77 22.74
CA VAL A 291 15.71 -2.98 21.38
C VAL A 291 15.21 -1.83 20.50
N GLY A 292 16.11 -1.21 19.74
CA GLY A 292 15.71 -0.15 18.82
C GLY A 292 14.81 -0.70 17.73
N ALA A 293 13.80 0.09 17.35
CA ALA A 293 12.80 -0.33 16.37
C ALA A 293 12.29 0.84 15.54
N ILE A 294 11.74 0.52 14.37
CA ILE A 294 11.05 1.45 13.49
C ILE A 294 9.66 0.97 13.12
N THR A 295 8.79 1.93 12.85
CA THR A 295 7.59 1.76 12.05
C THR A 295 7.63 2.78 10.91
N ALA A 296 7.59 2.32 9.67
CA ALA A 296 7.48 3.16 8.49
C ALA A 296 6.13 2.94 7.81
N GLN A 297 5.42 4.02 7.51
CA GLN A 297 4.14 3.99 6.79
C GLN A 297 4.35 4.58 5.40
N LEU A 298 4.02 3.79 4.37
CA LEU A 298 4.06 4.23 2.98
C LEU A 298 2.67 4.71 2.56
N TYR A 299 2.62 5.95 2.10
CA TYR A 299 1.43 6.59 1.56
C TYR A 299 1.62 6.92 0.09
N LEU A 300 0.63 6.56 -0.73
CA LEU A 300 0.58 6.87 -2.16
C LEU A 300 -0.66 7.69 -2.47
N LYS A 301 -0.57 8.57 -3.46
CA LYS A 301 -1.72 9.23 -4.07
C LYS A 301 -2.26 8.41 -5.25
#